data_AF-A0A536WYP0-F1
#
_entry.id   AF-A0A536WYP0-F1
#
_cell.length_a   1.000
_cell.length_b   1.000
_cell.length_c   1.000
_cell.angle_alpha   90.00
_cell.angle_beta   90.00
_cell.angle_gamma   90.00
#
_symmetry.space_group_name_H-M   'P 1'
#
loop_
_entity.id
_entity.type
_entity.pdbx_description
1 polymer ?
#
loop_
_entity_poly.entity_id
_entity_poly.type
_entity_poly.pdbx_seq_one_letter_code
_entity_poly.pdbx_strand_id
1 'polypeptide(L)' 'MKCFFDDNEAVGVCRFCGRAACKEHAEKRLPYISTIYVGASNTPKAVVVADALWCGHCKPEAQPVPMPEIY' A
#
# COMPACT_ATOMS: atom_id res chain seq x y z
N MET A 1 17.26 1.89 -10.48
CA MET A 1 16.95 1.01 -9.33
C MET A 1 16.48 -0.34 -9.87
N LYS A 2 16.77 -1.47 -9.21
CA LYS A 2 16.37 -2.80 -9.67
C LYS A 2 15.11 -3.29 -8.97
N CYS A 3 14.29 -4.08 -9.65
CA CYS A 3 13.14 -4.72 -9.08
C CYS A 3 13.56 -5.78 -8.07
N PHE A 4 12.85 -5.83 -6.95
CA PHE A 4 13.15 -6.74 -5.86
C PHE A 4 13.01 -8.23 -6.21
N PHE A 5 12.22 -8.58 -7.24
CA PHE A 5 11.86 -9.97 -7.52
C PHE A 5 12.68 -10.62 -8.62
N ASP A 6 13.19 -9.84 -9.59
CA ASP A 6 13.73 -10.35 -10.85
C ASP A 6 14.91 -9.53 -11.41
N ASP A 7 15.43 -8.54 -10.67
CA ASP A 7 16.51 -7.64 -11.10
C ASP A 7 16.26 -6.86 -12.41
N ASN A 8 15.02 -6.84 -12.91
CA ASN A 8 14.62 -5.98 -14.02
C ASN A 8 14.64 -4.51 -13.60
N GLU A 9 14.56 -3.60 -14.57
CA GLU A 9 14.49 -2.17 -14.26
C GLU A 9 13.18 -1.82 -13.55
N ALA A 10 13.29 -1.20 -12.38
CA ALA A 10 12.13 -0.81 -11.60
C ALA A 10 11.47 0.44 -12.19
N VAL A 11 10.14 0.43 -12.26
CA VAL A 11 9.33 1.57 -12.73
C VAL A 11 8.71 2.37 -11.58
N GLY A 12 8.82 1.86 -10.35
CA GLY A 12 8.32 2.55 -9.17
C GLY A 12 8.52 1.74 -7.89
N VAL A 13 7.99 2.28 -6.80
CA VAL A 13 8.10 1.71 -5.45
C VAL A 13 6.72 1.39 -4.91
N CYS A 14 6.55 0.17 -4.39
CA CYS A 14 5.29 -0.28 -3.83
C CYS A 14 4.89 0.57 -2.62
N ARG A 15 3.66 1.10 -2.65
CA ARG A 15 3.20 2.01 -1.58
C ARG A 15 3.04 1.33 -0.22
N PHE A 16 2.85 0.00 -0.23
CA PHE A 16 2.53 -0.78 0.97
C PHE A 16 3.78 -1.33 1.68
N CYS A 17 4.75 -1.83 0.92
CA CYS A 17 5.92 -2.48 1.50
C CYS A 17 7.27 -1.94 1.01
N GLY A 18 7.30 -0.84 0.24
CA GLY A 18 8.53 -0.11 -0.09
C GLY A 18 9.48 -0.79 -1.09
N ARG A 19 9.16 -2.00 -1.57
CA ARG A 19 9.95 -2.69 -2.60
C ARG A 19 9.84 -2.00 -3.96
N ALA A 20 10.96 -1.91 -4.67
CA ALA A 20 10.99 -1.49 -6.06
C ALA A 20 10.42 -2.60 -6.97
N ALA A 21 9.57 -2.23 -7.93
CA ALA A 21 8.87 -3.17 -8.81
C ALA A 21 9.09 -2.81 -10.29
N CYS A 22 9.38 -3.81 -11.12
CA CYS A 22 9.37 -3.69 -12.57
C CYS A 22 7.92 -3.64 -13.09
N LYS A 23 7.75 -3.45 -14.40
CA LYS A 23 6.42 -3.33 -15.03
C LYS A 23 5.53 -4.53 -14.74
N GLU A 24 6.05 -5.75 -14.82
CA GLU A 24 5.33 -7.01 -14.58
C GLU A 24 4.86 -7.13 -13.13
N HIS A 25 5.76 -6.95 -12.18
CA HIS A 25 5.41 -6.97 -10.74
C HIS A 25 4.56 -5.77 -10.31
N ALA A 26 4.54 -4.69 -11.11
CA ALA A 26 3.69 -3.52 -10.93
C ALA A 26 2.50 -3.52 -11.91
N GLU A 27 1.96 -4.66 -12.33
CA GLU A 27 0.71 -4.69 -13.11
C GLU A 27 -0.52 -4.45 -12.25
N LYS A 28 -0.49 -4.89 -11.00
CA LYS A 28 -1.66 -4.82 -10.11
C LYS A 28 -1.67 -3.51 -9.31
N ARG A 29 -2.88 -3.02 -9.01
CA ARG A 29 -3.11 -1.80 -8.24
C ARG A 29 -3.96 -2.12 -7.02
N LEU A 30 -3.78 -1.36 -5.95
CA LEU A 30 -4.63 -1.43 -4.77
C LEU A 30 -4.94 -0.02 -4.27
N PRO A 31 -6.14 0.20 -3.70
CA PRO A 31 -6.47 1.45 -3.05
C PRO A 31 -5.59 1.68 -1.82
N TYR A 32 -5.15 2.91 -1.64
CA TYR A 32 -4.34 3.34 -0.50
C TYR A 32 -4.98 4.54 0.18
N ILE A 33 -5.27 4.41 1.48
CA ILE A 33 -5.73 5.53 2.32
C ILE A 33 -4.52 6.41 2.63
N SER A 34 -4.50 7.61 2.07
CA SER A 34 -3.40 8.56 2.31
C SER A 34 -3.55 9.31 3.62
N THR A 35 -4.79 9.61 4.03
CA THR A 35 -5.10 10.30 5.29
C THR A 35 -6.56 10.10 5.67
N ILE A 36 -6.85 10.27 6.95
CA ILE A 36 -8.19 10.19 7.54
C ILE A 36 -8.46 11.49 8.29
N TYR A 37 -9.68 12.02 8.17
CA TYR A 37 -10.15 13.22 8.86
C TYR A 37 -11.51 12.96 9.49
N VAL A 38 -11.81 13.66 10.58
CA VAL A 38 -13.14 13.62 11.21
C VAL A 38 -14.06 14.55 10.42
N GLY A 39 -15.05 13.98 9.75
CA GLY A 39 -16.08 14.73 9.04
C GLY A 39 -17.18 15.25 9.96
N ALA A 40 -18.16 15.93 9.36
CA ALA A 40 -19.39 16.30 10.04
C ALA A 40 -20.05 15.07 10.71
N SER A 41 -20.71 15.30 11.84
CA SER A 41 -21.38 14.25 12.64
C SER A 41 -20.43 13.16 13.16
N ASN A 42 -19.17 13.48 13.43
CA ASN A 42 -18.14 12.54 13.91
C ASN A 42 -17.94 11.32 13.01
N THR A 43 -18.27 11.42 11.71
CA THR A 43 -18.08 10.34 10.75
C THR A 43 -16.69 10.44 10.12
N PRO A 44 -15.81 9.43 10.25
CA PRO A 44 -14.51 9.45 9.60
C PRO A 44 -14.64 9.48 8.08
N LYS A 45 -13.79 10.26 7.42
CA LYS A 45 -13.66 10.34 5.97
C LYS A 45 -12.19 10.15 5.58
N ALA A 46 -11.94 9.57 4.43
CA ALA A 46 -10.60 9.25 3.96
C ALA A 46 -10.31 9.88 2.60
N VAL A 47 -9.07 10.30 2.37
CA VAL A 47 -8.55 10.55 1.02
C VAL A 47 -7.92 9.26 0.52
N VAL A 48 -8.46 8.71 -0.56
CA VAL A 48 -8.03 7.43 -1.12
C VAL A 48 -7.38 7.65 -2.48
N VAL A 49 -6.19 7.09 -2.66
CA VAL A 49 -5.56 6.90 -3.98
C VAL A 49 -6.07 5.57 -4.51
N ALA A 50 -6.95 5.58 -5.52
CA ALA A 50 -7.60 4.38 -6.02
C ALA A 50 -6.60 3.35 -6.61
N ASP A 51 -5.62 3.83 -7.36
CA ASP A 51 -4.66 3.00 -8.10
C ASP A 51 -3.22 3.20 -7.59
N ALA A 52 -2.97 2.94 -6.31
CA ALA A 52 -1.61 2.98 -5.80
C ALA A 52 -0.81 1.78 -6.30
N LEU A 53 0.49 1.99 -6.55
CA LEU A 53 1.40 0.94 -6.98
C LEU A 53 1.46 -0.17 -5.91
N TRP A 54 1.05 -1.37 -6.30
CA TRP A 54 1.12 -2.58 -5.50
C TRP A 54 1.98 -3.62 -6.22
N CYS A 55 2.97 -4.18 -5.52
CA CYS A 55 3.90 -5.15 -6.10
C CYS A 55 3.31 -6.55 -6.34
N GLY A 56 2.00 -6.75 -6.18
CA GLY A 56 1.34 -8.05 -6.31
C GLY A 56 1.61 -9.07 -5.19
N HIS A 57 2.63 -8.84 -4.35
CA HIS A 57 3.03 -9.76 -3.28
C HIS A 57 2.78 -9.25 -1.85
N CYS A 58 2.65 -7.93 -1.60
CA CYS A 58 2.31 -7.49 -0.25
C CYS A 58 0.88 -7.94 0.06
N LYS A 59 0.65 -8.48 1.26
CA LYS A 59 -0.68 -8.90 1.74
C LYS A 59 -1.03 -8.04 2.95
N PRO A 60 -1.58 -6.81 2.76
CA PRO A 60 -2.05 -6.02 3.87
C PRO A 60 -3.16 -6.79 4.60
N GLU A 61 -3.03 -6.91 5.93
CA GLU A 61 -4.04 -7.59 6.75
C GLU A 61 -5.35 -6.80 6.72
N ALA A 62 -6.46 -7.52 6.54
CA ALA A 62 -7.78 -6.90 6.49
C ALA A 62 -8.26 -6.46 7.88
N GLN A 63 -7.78 -7.13 8.93
CA GLN A 63 -8.10 -6.81 10.31
C GLN A 63 -6.87 -6.28 11.06
N PRO A 64 -7.03 -5.32 11.98
CA PRO A 64 -5.96 -4.89 12.85
C PRO A 64 -5.39 -6.08 13.64
N VAL A 65 -4.06 -6.16 13.72
CA VAL A 65 -3.38 -7.14 14.57
C VAL A 65 -3.41 -6.62 16.01
N PRO A 66 -3.89 -7.41 16.99
CA PRO A 66 -3.83 -7.01 18.40
C PRO A 66 -2.37 -6.93 18.86
N MET A 67 -2.03 -5.85 19.56
CA MET A 67 -0.70 -5.63 20.14
C MET A 67 -0.83 -5.42 21.66
N PRO A 68 -1.07 -6.49 22.46
CA PRO A 68 -1.19 -6.38 23.91
C PRO A 68 0.09 -5.91 24.61
N GLU A 69 1.25 -6.02 23.95
CA GLU A 69 2.55 -5.62 24.50
C GLU A 69 2.78 -4.10 24.57
N ILE A 70 1.88 -3.29 23.98
CA ILE A 70 1.99 -1.82 23.95
C ILE A 70 0.87 -1.10 24.74
N TYR A 71 0.02 -1.80 25.50
CA TYR A 71 -1.08 -1.22 26.29
C TYR A 71 -1.23 -1.83 27.69
#